data_AF-A0A6G8JH97-F1
#
_entry.id   AF-A0A6G8JH97-F1
#
_cell.length_a   1.000
_cell.length_b   1.000
_cell.length_c   1.000
_cell.angle_alpha   90.00
_cell.angle_beta   90.00
_cell.angle_gamma   90.00
#
_symmetry.space_group_name_H-M   'P 1'
#
loop_
_entity.id
_entity.type
_entity.pdbx_description
1 polymer ?
#
loop_
_entity_poly.entity_id
_entity_poly.type
_entity_poly.pdbx_seq_one_letter_code
_entity_poly.pdbx_strand_id
1 'polypeptide(L)' 'MKKSVKLMGICLLIFVAAVYAKEKYECEGKRTCSQMESCEEARFYLIQCGVSSLDRDRDGVPCESICGGKKKK' A
#
# COMPACT_ATOMS: atom_id res chain seq x y z
N MET A 1 -4.22 32.90 27.62
CA MET A 1 -3.15 33.05 26.61
C MET A 1 -2.32 31.76 26.42
N LYS A 2 -1.85 31.08 27.48
CA LYS A 2 -0.98 29.88 27.35
C LYS A 2 -1.65 28.62 26.76
N LYS A 3 -2.98 28.50 26.90
CA LYS A 3 -3.77 27.35 26.38
C LYS A 3 -3.99 27.42 24.86
N SER A 4 -4.12 28.62 24.31
CA SER A 4 -4.34 28.88 22.88
C SER A 4 -3.10 28.53 22.03
N VAL A 5 -1.89 28.79 22.54
CA VAL A 5 -0.63 28.49 21.85
C VAL A 5 -0.33 26.99 21.82
N LYS A 6 -0.69 26.25 22.87
CA LYS A 6 -0.55 24.78 22.91
C LYS A 6 -1.44 24.09 21.87
N LEU A 7 -2.68 24.56 21.69
CA LEU A 7 -3.62 23.97 20.74
C LEU A 7 -3.17 24.17 19.28
N MET A 8 -2.63 25.35 18.95
CA MET A 8 -2.07 25.62 17.62
C MET A 8 -0.81 24.80 17.34
N GLY A 9 0.10 24.65 18.31
CA GLY A 9 1.30 23.82 18.15
C GLY A 9 1.01 22.33 17.96
N ILE A 10 0.01 21.80 18.68
CA ILE A 10 -0.44 20.41 18.52
C ILE A 10 -1.08 20.20 17.14
N CYS A 11 -1.89 21.16 16.68
CA CYS A 11 -2.52 21.08 15.36
C CYS A 11 -1.49 21.06 14.23
N LEU A 12 -0.43 21.88 14.33
CA LEU A 12 0.69 21.90 13.38
C LEU A 12 1.47 20.58 13.38
N LEU A 13 1.75 20.01 14.55
CA LEU A 13 2.46 18.73 14.67
C LEU A 13 1.66 17.55 14.10
N ILE A 14 0.34 17.53 14.31
CA ILE A 14 -0.55 16.52 13.72
C ILE A 14 -0.56 16.65 12.20
N PHE A 15 -0.60 17.87 11.68
CA PHE A 15 -0.59 18.14 10.24
C PHE A 15 0.70 17.66 9.58
N VAL A 16 1.86 17.90 10.19
CA VAL A 16 3.16 17.43 9.67
C VAL A 16 3.25 15.90 9.71
N ALA A 17 2.80 15.25 10.79
CA ALA A 17 2.85 13.80 10.91
C ALA A 17 2.00 13.08 9.84
N ALA A 18 0.82 13.63 9.50
CA ALA A 18 -0.04 13.08 8.46
C ALA A 18 0.56 13.18 7.05
N VAL A 19 1.32 14.25 6.76
CA VAL A 19 1.99 14.44 5.47
C VAL A 19 3.20 13.50 5.31
N TYR A 20 3.87 13.13 6.41
CA TYR A 20 5.03 12.23 6.38
C TYR A 20 4.69 10.74 6.27
N ALA A 21 3.42 10.36 6.10
CA ALA A 21 3.04 9.00 5.78
C ALA A 21 3.55 8.64 4.38
N LYS A 22 4.72 7.99 4.34
CA LYS A 22 5.41 7.59 3.11
C LYS A 22 4.66 6.44 2.41
N GLU A 23 4.41 6.59 1.12
CA GLU A 23 3.95 5.51 0.23
C GLU A 23 4.95 4.34 0.30
N LYS A 24 4.46 3.14 0.63
CA LYS A 24 5.31 1.96 0.83
C LYS A 24 5.79 1.31 -0.46
N TYR A 25 5.10 1.57 -1.56
CA TYR A 25 5.32 0.92 -2.85
C TYR A 25 5.19 1.96 -3.96
N GLU A 26 6.00 1.82 -5.02
CA GLU A 26 5.95 2.67 -6.21
C GLU A 26 5.89 1.77 -7.45
N CYS A 27 5.37 2.29 -8.56
CA CYS A 27 5.25 1.53 -9.81
C CYS A 27 6.59 1.50 -10.57
N GLU A 28 7.48 0.59 -10.20
CA GLU A 28 8.85 0.47 -10.72
C GLU A 28 8.98 -0.53 -11.89
N GLY A 29 7.93 -0.69 -12.68
CA GLY A 29 7.97 -1.57 -13.86
C GLY A 29 8.00 -3.07 -13.55
N LYS A 30 7.73 -3.48 -12.29
CA LYS A 30 7.52 -4.89 -11.96
C LYS A 30 6.25 -5.42 -12.63
N ARG A 31 6.35 -6.55 -13.33
CA ARG A 31 5.27 -7.16 -14.13
C ARG A 31 5.00 -8.62 -13.81
N THR A 32 5.89 -9.29 -13.07
CA THR A 32 5.79 -10.72 -12.74
C THR A 32 5.78 -10.96 -11.24
N CYS A 33 5.18 -12.07 -10.83
CA CYS A 33 5.09 -12.44 -9.42
C CYS A 33 6.43 -12.71 -8.75
N SER A 34 7.46 -13.09 -9.51
CA SER A 34 8.82 -13.28 -9.00
C SER A 34 9.50 -11.97 -8.58
N GLN A 35 8.95 -10.81 -8.98
CA GLN A 35 9.47 -9.48 -8.60
C GLN A 35 8.76 -8.91 -7.37
N MET A 36 7.67 -9.54 -6.93
CA MET A 36 6.88 -9.12 -5.77
C MET A 36 7.41 -9.79 -4.51
N GLU A 37 7.67 -9.00 -3.48
CA GLU A 37 8.20 -9.50 -2.20
C GLU A 37 7.09 -9.83 -1.21
N SER A 38 5.89 -9.28 -1.42
CA SER A 38 4.74 -9.44 -0.51
C SER A 38 3.40 -9.42 -1.24
N CYS A 39 2.39 -10.01 -0.59
CA CYS A 39 1.04 -9.95 -1.12
C CYS A 39 0.49 -8.50 -1.13
N GLU A 40 0.84 -7.67 -0.15
CA GLU A 40 0.48 -6.25 -0.17
C GLU A 40 1.06 -5.52 -1.38
N GLU A 41 2.34 -5.76 -1.71
CA GLU A 41 2.97 -5.17 -2.89
C GLU A 41 2.32 -5.67 -4.19
N ALA A 42 2.08 -6.98 -4.33
CA ALA A 42 1.43 -7.52 -5.51
C ALA A 42 0.02 -6.93 -5.73
N ARG A 43 -0.73 -6.72 -4.63
CA ARG A 43 -2.03 -6.02 -4.65
C ARG A 43 -1.91 -4.56 -5.03
N PHE A 44 -0.89 -3.87 -4.50
CA PHE A 44 -0.60 -2.50 -4.91
C PHE A 44 -0.34 -2.42 -6.41
N TYR A 45 0.47 -3.31 -6.96
CA TYR A 45 0.76 -3.32 -8.40
C TYR A 45 -0.45 -3.70 -9.27
N LEU A 46 -1.31 -4.61 -8.81
CA LEU A 46 -2.56 -4.94 -9.50
C LEU A 46 -3.51 -3.73 -9.55
N ILE A 47 -3.72 -3.07 -8.40
CA ILE A 47 -4.76 -2.04 -8.23
C ILE A 47 -4.25 -0.65 -8.65
N GLN A 48 -3.09 -0.23 -8.14
CA GLN A 48 -2.55 1.11 -8.35
C GLN A 48 -1.75 1.21 -9.66
N CYS A 49 -0.96 0.19 -9.97
CA CYS A 49 -0.13 0.19 -11.19
C CYS A 49 -0.81 -0.49 -12.40
N GLY A 50 -1.99 -1.08 -12.22
CA GLY A 50 -2.76 -1.72 -13.30
C GLY A 50 -2.10 -2.95 -13.91
N VAL A 51 -1.23 -3.64 -13.17
CA VAL A 51 -0.50 -4.81 -13.65
C VAL A 51 -1.38 -6.06 -13.55
N SER A 52 -2.33 -6.19 -14.49
CA SER A 52 -3.23 -7.34 -14.56
C SER A 52 -2.53 -8.68 -14.82
N SER A 53 -1.28 -8.68 -15.29
CA SER A 53 -0.50 -9.91 -15.48
C SER A 53 -0.19 -10.66 -14.18
N LEU A 54 -0.36 -10.02 -13.02
CA LEU A 54 -0.21 -10.63 -11.70
C LEU A 54 -1.42 -11.49 -11.30
N ASP A 55 -2.60 -11.17 -11.84
CA ASP A 55 -3.87 -11.87 -11.60
C ASP A 55 -4.34 -12.54 -12.90
N ARG A 56 -3.81 -13.73 -13.16
CA ARG A 56 -3.96 -14.41 -14.46
C ARG A 56 -5.36 -14.97 -14.67
N ASP A 57 -5.99 -15.44 -13.60
CA ASP A 57 -7.34 -16.01 -13.57
C ASP A 57 -8.43 -14.96 -13.33
N ARG A 58 -8.05 -13.73 -12.96
CA ARG A 58 -8.93 -12.56 -12.81
C ARG A 58 -9.92 -12.72 -11.66
N ASP A 59 -9.47 -13.35 -10.58
CA ASP A 59 -10.24 -13.51 -9.34
C ASP A 59 -10.03 -12.35 -8.34
N GLY A 60 -9.15 -11.40 -8.68
CA GLY A 60 -8.76 -10.27 -7.84
C GLY A 60 -7.62 -10.58 -6.87
N VAL A 61 -7.05 -11.78 -6.92
CA VAL A 61 -5.93 -12.23 -6.07
C VAL A 61 -4.66 -12.31 -6.92
N PRO A 62 -3.80 -11.27 -6.90
CA PRO A 62 -2.55 -11.32 -7.64
C PRO A 62 -1.59 -12.31 -6.98
N CYS A 63 -0.80 -13.01 -7.80
CA CYS A 63 0.29 -13.86 -7.35
C CYS A 63 -0.12 -14.84 -6.25
N GLU A 64 -1.00 -15.78 -6.58
CA GLU A 64 -1.56 -16.78 -5.64
C GLU A 64 -0.50 -17.54 -4.83
N SER A 65 0.74 -17.67 -5.31
CA SER A 65 1.83 -18.29 -4.55
C SER A 65 2.16 -17.54 -3.25
N ILE A 66 2.01 -16.22 -3.22
CA ILE A 66 2.26 -15.37 -2.04
C ILE A 66 0.95 -14.86 -1.40
N CYS A 67 -0.14 -14.76 -2.17
CA CYS A 67 -1.44 -14.28 -1.66
C CYS A 67 -2.44 -15.40 -1.32
N GLY A 68 -2.28 -16.60 -1.87
CA GLY A 68 -3.24 -17.71 -1.79
C GLY A 68 -3.29 -18.44 -0.44
N GLY A 69 -2.46 -18.05 0.52
CA GLY A 69 -2.36 -18.69 1.85
C GLY A 69 -3.59 -18.52 2.76
N LYS A 70 -4.65 -17.85 2.32
CA LYS A 70 -5.87 -17.64 3.12
C LYS A 70 -7.15 -17.75 2.30
N LYS A 71 -7.44 -18.92 1.71
CA LYS A 71 -8.85 -19.33 1.59
C LYS A 71 -9.34 -19.59 3.01
N LYS A 72 -9.89 -18.56 3.68
CA LYS A 72 -10.66 -18.75 4.91
C LYS A 72 -11.80 -19.71 4.55
N LYS A 73 -11.68 -20.93 5.07
CA LYS A 73 -12.71 -21.96 5.03
C LYS A 73 -13.90 -21.54 5.87
#